data_AF-A0A9Q0YMC6-F1
#
_entry.id   AF-A0A9Q0YMC6-F1
#
_cell.length_a   1.000
_cell.length_b   1.000
_cell.length_c   1.000
_cell.angle_alpha   90.00
_cell.angle_beta   90.00
_cell.angle_gamma   90.00
#
_symmetry.space_group_name_H-M   'P 1'
#
loop_
_entity.id
_entity.type
_entity.pdbx_description
1 polymer ?
#
loop_
_entity_poly.entity_id
_entity_poly.type
_entity_poly.pdbx_seq_one_letter_code
_entity_poly.pdbx_strand_id
1 'polypeptide(L)'
;MRKDEIKRYVLEYLVDENNTFELKRLEMEMNKEVRLREMKMQKEKEERDMQMQKEKEEREMQMQKEEEEREMQMQREKEARERLDTGGFDVSKHVKFVPKFQEDNVEKFFNHFEKLGKQLKWPRDKWSILIQSNFTGKAQEVYSALSIEDSMDYDKVKKAILQAYELVPEAYRQKFRKYRKADTQTYVEFAYQKERHFDRWCASKKISTFDTFRQLMLVEEFKRCVNDDIKTHLEENKADKLSEVATLADQYALTHKFSKVGQTENKGQFSRPNKKYGNSSGTTGNSGSQSGSISPTNSGKKQPDSSRQRSCGYCHKKRHTTANCFQLTNLRRLKQLQMP
;
A
#
# COMPACT_ATOMS: atom_id res chain seq x y z
N MET A 1 23.74 -105.96 89.57
CA MET A 1 22.50 -105.16 89.64
C MET A 1 21.31 -106.09 89.77
N ARG A 2 20.34 -105.78 90.63
CA ARG A 2 19.13 -106.61 90.80
C ARG A 2 18.24 -106.46 89.56
N LYS A 3 17.67 -107.57 89.08
CA LYS A 3 16.86 -107.64 87.83
C LYS A 3 15.72 -106.62 87.80
N ASP A 4 15.23 -106.21 88.96
CA ASP A 4 14.12 -105.26 89.12
C ASP A 4 14.53 -103.78 89.01
N GLU A 5 15.81 -103.44 89.21
CA GLU A 5 16.33 -102.09 88.94
C GLU A 5 16.51 -101.87 87.44
N ILE A 6 17.02 -102.87 86.72
CA ILE A 6 17.19 -102.82 85.26
C ILE A 6 15.83 -102.68 84.57
N LYS A 7 14.81 -103.43 85.01
CA LYS A 7 13.46 -103.31 84.44
C LYS A 7 12.85 -101.92 84.64
N ARG A 8 13.03 -101.29 85.80
CA ARG A 8 12.55 -99.93 86.05
C ARG A 8 13.23 -98.92 85.14
N TYR A 9 14.55 -98.97 85.02
CA TYR A 9 15.31 -98.06 84.18
C TYR A 9 14.96 -98.19 82.68
N VAL A 10 14.75 -99.42 82.21
CA VAL A 10 14.31 -99.68 80.82
C VAL A 10 12.88 -99.19 80.59
N LEU A 11 11.96 -99.38 81.55
CA LEU A 11 10.59 -98.86 81.43
C LEU A 11 10.56 -97.33 81.44
N GLU A 12 11.34 -96.68 82.31
CA GLU A 12 11.43 -95.23 82.38
C GLU A 12 12.02 -94.64 81.09
N TYR A 13 13.09 -95.24 80.55
CA TYR A 13 13.67 -94.83 79.26
C TYR A 13 12.70 -95.01 78.08
N LEU A 14 11.95 -96.12 78.02
CA LEU A 14 10.96 -96.36 76.97
C LEU A 14 9.76 -95.41 77.06
N VAL A 15 9.34 -95.05 78.29
CA VAL A 15 8.29 -94.05 78.52
C VAL A 15 8.77 -92.66 78.11
N ASP A 16 10.02 -92.30 78.43
CA ASP A 16 10.62 -91.03 78.02
C ASP A 16 10.81 -90.94 76.50
N GLU A 17 11.28 -92.00 75.84
CA GLU A 17 11.38 -92.05 74.38
C GLU A 17 10.00 -91.92 73.71
N ASN A 18 8.97 -92.60 74.21
CA ASN A 18 7.60 -92.48 73.70
C ASN A 18 7.06 -91.06 73.88
N ASN A 19 7.27 -90.44 75.06
CA ASN A 19 6.89 -89.05 75.33
C ASN A 19 7.64 -88.07 74.41
N THR A 20 8.92 -88.29 74.11
CA THR A 20 9.67 -87.43 73.18
C THR A 20 9.17 -87.55 71.74
N PHE A 21 8.73 -88.73 71.32
CA PHE A 21 8.15 -88.93 69.99
C PHE A 21 6.78 -88.26 69.87
N GLU A 22 5.95 -88.35 70.91
CA GLU A 22 4.66 -87.65 70.99
C GLU A 22 4.84 -86.12 70.97
N LEU A 23 5.81 -85.57 71.73
CA LEU A 23 6.13 -84.14 71.68
C LEU A 23 6.56 -83.68 70.28
N LYS A 24 7.44 -84.43 69.60
CA LYS A 24 7.88 -84.09 68.23
C LYS A 24 6.73 -84.14 67.22
N ARG A 25 5.78 -85.06 67.41
CA ARG A 25 4.58 -85.15 66.56
C ARG A 25 3.66 -83.96 66.79
N LEU A 26 3.39 -83.59 68.04
CA LEU A 26 2.62 -82.39 68.40
C LEU A 26 3.28 -81.10 67.88
N GLU A 27 4.61 -80.99 67.99
CA GLU A 27 5.36 -79.86 67.45
C GLU A 27 5.25 -79.77 65.91
N MET A 28 5.31 -80.91 65.21
CA MET A 28 5.14 -80.95 63.75
C MET A 28 3.71 -80.59 63.33
N GLU A 29 2.70 -81.03 64.07
CA GLU A 29 1.29 -80.66 63.85
C GLU A 29 1.06 -79.16 64.07
N MET A 30 1.58 -78.60 65.17
CA MET A 30 1.53 -77.16 65.47
C MET A 30 2.27 -76.33 64.41
N ASN A 31 3.46 -76.75 63.99
CA ASN A 31 4.22 -76.07 62.92
C ASN A 31 3.49 -76.11 61.57
N LYS A 32 2.77 -77.21 61.27
CA LYS A 32 1.93 -77.31 60.07
C LYS A 32 0.75 -76.34 60.14
N GLU A 33 0.11 -76.22 61.30
CA GLU A 33 -0.99 -75.29 61.52
C GLU A 33 -0.56 -73.82 61.43
N VAL A 34 0.59 -73.46 62.02
CA VAL A 34 1.19 -72.13 61.91
C VAL A 34 1.48 -71.78 60.44
N ARG A 35 2.13 -72.66 59.68
CA ARG A 35 2.41 -72.45 58.25
C ARG A 35 1.14 -72.29 57.41
N LEU A 36 0.10 -73.07 57.71
CA LEU A 36 -1.20 -72.94 57.04
C LEU A 36 -1.86 -71.59 57.34
N ARG A 37 -1.75 -71.10 58.58
CA ARG A 37 -2.26 -69.80 58.99
C ARG A 37 -1.49 -68.65 58.34
N GLU A 38 -0.17 -68.76 58.28
CA GLU A 38 0.70 -67.79 57.58
C GLU A 38 0.37 -67.73 56.08
N MET A 39 0.25 -68.88 55.40
CA MET A 39 -0.15 -68.92 53.98
C MET A 39 -1.54 -68.31 53.75
N LYS A 40 -2.50 -68.52 54.66
CA LYS A 40 -3.84 -67.90 54.56
C LYS A 40 -3.77 -66.38 54.71
N MET A 41 -3.04 -65.88 55.71
CA MET A 41 -2.87 -64.43 55.89
C MET A 41 -2.10 -63.79 54.74
N GLN A 42 -1.11 -64.47 54.19
CA GLN A 42 -0.36 -63.99 53.03
C GLN A 42 -1.25 -63.87 51.78
N LYS A 43 -2.08 -64.89 51.50
CA LYS A 43 -3.07 -64.82 50.41
C LYS A 43 -4.09 -63.71 50.61
N GLU A 44 -4.64 -63.55 51.81
CA GLU A 44 -5.60 -62.49 52.13
C GLU A 44 -4.98 -61.10 51.96
N LYS A 45 -3.71 -60.93 52.33
CA LYS A 45 -2.96 -59.69 52.11
C LYS A 45 -2.73 -59.41 50.62
N GLU A 46 -2.29 -60.41 49.85
CA GLU A 46 -2.09 -60.29 48.41
C GLU A 46 -3.40 -59.98 47.65
N GLU A 47 -4.51 -60.58 48.06
CA GLU A 47 -5.84 -60.29 47.51
C GLU A 47 -6.28 -58.85 47.82
N ARG A 48 -6.06 -58.38 49.06
CA ARG A 48 -6.32 -56.98 49.45
C ARG A 48 -5.45 -55.98 48.68
N ASP A 49 -4.16 -56.28 48.54
CA ASP A 49 -3.23 -55.43 47.80
C ASP A 49 -3.61 -55.35 46.31
N MET A 50 -4.01 -56.49 45.71
CA MET A 50 -4.52 -56.52 44.33
C MET A 50 -5.83 -55.76 44.16
N GLN A 51 -6.74 -55.83 45.14
CA GLN A 51 -8.01 -55.10 45.09
C GLN A 51 -7.82 -53.59 45.22
N MET A 52 -6.93 -53.15 46.13
CA MET A 52 -6.54 -51.74 46.26
C MET A 52 -5.88 -51.21 44.99
N GLN A 53 -5.04 -52.02 44.33
CA GLN A 53 -4.39 -51.62 43.08
C GLN A 53 -5.41 -51.44 41.95
N LYS A 54 -6.36 -52.37 41.80
CA LYS A 54 -7.44 -52.26 40.80
C LYS A 54 -8.32 -51.03 41.05
N GLU A 55 -8.71 -50.78 42.30
CA GLU A 55 -9.52 -49.61 42.63
C GLU A 55 -8.78 -48.30 42.34
N LYS A 56 -7.46 -48.28 42.57
CA LYS A 56 -6.61 -47.13 42.24
C LYS A 56 -6.54 -46.90 40.72
N GLU A 57 -6.32 -47.96 39.94
CA GLU A 57 -6.27 -47.91 38.47
C GLU A 57 -7.63 -47.48 37.87
N GLU A 58 -8.75 -47.97 38.40
CA GLU A 58 -10.09 -47.56 37.98
C GLU A 58 -10.35 -46.08 38.28
N ARG A 59 -9.94 -45.59 39.46
CA ARG A 59 -10.06 -44.16 39.81
C ARG A 59 -9.18 -43.28 38.93
N GLU A 60 -7.96 -43.71 38.61
CA GLU A 60 -7.06 -42.99 37.69
C GLU A 60 -7.65 -42.91 36.29
N MET A 61 -8.20 -44.01 35.76
CA MET A 61 -8.88 -44.03 34.46
C MET A 61 -10.13 -43.15 34.43
N GLN A 62 -10.90 -43.12 35.53
CA GLN A 62 -12.07 -42.27 35.65
C GLN A 62 -11.70 -40.78 35.67
N MET A 63 -10.63 -40.40 36.39
CA MET A 63 -10.14 -39.03 36.38
C MET A 63 -9.61 -38.62 35.00
N GLN A 64 -8.87 -39.49 34.30
CA GLN A 64 -8.40 -39.21 32.94
C GLN A 64 -9.56 -39.00 31.98
N LYS A 65 -10.58 -39.86 32.03
CA LYS A 65 -11.77 -39.71 31.19
C LYS A 65 -12.54 -38.41 31.48
N GLU A 66 -12.66 -38.04 32.75
CA GLU A 66 -13.29 -36.79 33.15
C GLU A 66 -12.48 -35.56 32.71
N GLU A 67 -11.14 -35.63 32.79
CA GLU A 67 -10.24 -34.59 32.28
C GLU A 67 -10.35 -34.44 30.76
N GLU A 68 -10.30 -35.55 30.02
CA GLU A 68 -10.51 -35.56 28.56
C GLU A 68 -11.90 -35.01 28.17
N GLU A 69 -12.96 -35.37 28.90
CA GLU A 69 -14.31 -34.86 28.65
C GLU A 69 -14.40 -33.35 28.92
N ARG A 70 -13.78 -32.86 30.00
CA ARG A 70 -13.69 -31.41 30.29
C ARG A 70 -12.89 -30.67 29.24
N GLU A 71 -11.76 -31.21 28.77
CA GLU A 71 -10.98 -30.62 27.68
C GLU A 71 -11.80 -30.56 26.39
N MET A 72 -12.50 -31.64 26.04
CA MET A 72 -13.36 -31.68 24.85
C MET A 72 -14.52 -30.69 24.97
N GLN A 73 -15.10 -30.53 26.16
CA GLN A 73 -16.16 -29.55 26.43
C GLN A 73 -15.64 -28.11 26.33
N MET A 74 -14.47 -27.81 26.92
CA MET A 74 -13.84 -26.49 26.77
C MET A 74 -13.50 -26.17 25.31
N GLN A 75 -13.02 -27.16 24.55
CA GLN A 75 -12.74 -26.99 23.12
C GLN A 75 -14.03 -26.71 22.33
N ARG A 76 -15.13 -27.43 22.61
CA ARG A 76 -16.44 -27.16 22.00
C ARG A 76 -17.00 -25.80 22.39
N GLU A 77 -16.85 -25.38 23.64
CA GLU A 77 -17.29 -24.06 24.09
C GLU A 77 -16.48 -22.94 23.43
N LYS A 78 -15.16 -23.14 23.28
CA LYS A 78 -14.29 -22.23 22.54
C LYS A 78 -14.70 -22.14 21.07
N GLU A 79 -14.92 -23.27 20.40
CA GLU A 79 -15.40 -23.32 19.01
C GLU A 79 -16.81 -22.69 18.86
N ALA A 80 -17.71 -22.91 19.82
CA ALA A 80 -19.02 -22.28 19.82
C ALA A 80 -18.93 -20.76 20.03
N ARG A 81 -18.01 -20.29 20.90
CA ARG A 81 -17.74 -18.88 21.12
C ARG A 81 -17.10 -18.22 19.90
N GLU A 82 -16.19 -18.91 19.20
CA GLU A 82 -15.62 -18.47 17.92
C GLU A 82 -16.69 -18.42 16.81
N ARG A 83 -17.64 -19.38 16.79
CA ARG A 83 -18.80 -19.35 15.88
C ARG A 83 -19.80 -18.23 16.18
N LEU A 84 -19.98 -17.88 17.45
CA LEU A 84 -20.81 -16.75 17.87
C LEU A 84 -20.14 -15.41 17.59
N ASP A 85 -18.80 -15.32 17.67
CA ASP A 85 -18.03 -14.11 17.31
C ASP A 85 -17.94 -13.90 15.79
N THR A 86 -18.04 -14.98 15.00
CA THR A 86 -18.26 -14.92 13.54
C THR A 86 -19.74 -14.75 13.16
N GLY A 87 -20.62 -14.60 14.16
CA GLY A 87 -22.03 -14.24 14.01
C GLY A 87 -22.21 -12.85 13.41
N GLY A 88 -22.13 -12.78 12.09
CA GLY A 88 -22.68 -11.70 11.27
C GLY A 88 -21.98 -10.35 11.44
N PHE A 89 -20.66 -10.26 11.21
CA PHE A 89 -20.07 -8.97 10.89
C PHE A 89 -20.64 -8.48 9.55
N ASP A 90 -21.73 -7.73 9.64
CA ASP A 90 -22.37 -7.11 8.50
C ASP A 90 -21.53 -5.93 8.05
N VAL A 91 -20.68 -6.18 7.05
CA VAL A 91 -19.82 -5.18 6.41
C VAL A 91 -20.66 -3.97 6.00
N SER A 92 -21.87 -4.16 5.48
CA SER A 92 -22.75 -3.09 5.01
C SER A 92 -23.13 -2.10 6.13
N LYS A 93 -23.34 -2.60 7.35
CA LYS A 93 -23.63 -1.75 8.52
C LYS A 93 -22.41 -0.99 9.01
N HIS A 94 -21.20 -1.50 8.78
CA HIS A 94 -19.96 -0.92 9.29
C HIS A 94 -19.26 0.02 8.31
N VAL A 95 -19.50 -0.14 7.01
CA VAL A 95 -19.00 0.76 5.94
C VAL A 95 -19.29 2.23 6.24
N LYS A 96 -20.46 2.54 6.83
CA LYS A 96 -20.84 3.92 7.19
C LYS A 96 -19.96 4.58 8.25
N PHE A 97 -19.26 3.77 9.06
CA PHE A 97 -18.32 4.25 10.08
C PHE A 97 -16.88 4.33 9.56
N VAL A 98 -16.62 3.81 8.36
CA VAL A 98 -15.32 3.96 7.72
C VAL A 98 -15.13 5.44 7.38
N PRO A 99 -14.01 6.06 7.76
CA PRO A 99 -13.74 7.45 7.43
C PRO A 99 -13.78 7.67 5.93
N LYS A 100 -14.15 8.87 5.49
CA LYS A 100 -14.05 9.20 4.07
C LYS A 100 -12.57 9.22 3.66
N PHE A 101 -12.25 8.54 2.57
CA PHE A 101 -10.91 8.58 2.03
C PHE A 101 -10.58 9.99 1.54
N GLN A 102 -9.45 10.51 1.99
CA GLN A 102 -8.93 11.80 1.57
C GLN A 102 -7.58 11.58 0.92
N GLU A 103 -7.49 11.78 -0.40
CA GLU A 103 -6.24 11.68 -1.15
C GLU A 103 -5.16 12.65 -0.63
N ASP A 104 -5.60 13.74 0.00
CA ASP A 104 -4.70 14.71 0.62
C ASP A 104 -4.01 14.17 1.86
N ASN A 105 -4.46 13.06 2.46
CA ASN A 105 -3.81 12.45 3.62
C ASN A 105 -4.08 10.96 3.79
N VAL A 106 -3.52 10.17 2.88
CA VAL A 106 -3.66 8.71 2.86
C VAL A 106 -3.17 8.07 4.18
N GLU A 107 -2.04 8.51 4.73
CA GLU A 107 -1.54 8.00 6.02
C GLU A 107 -2.50 8.28 7.20
N LYS A 108 -3.03 9.50 7.32
CA LYS A 108 -4.00 9.80 8.40
C LYS A 108 -5.28 8.99 8.23
N PHE A 109 -5.72 8.74 7.00
CA PHE A 109 -6.87 7.87 6.74
C PHE A 109 -6.62 6.47 7.30
N PHE A 110 -5.50 5.82 6.94
CA PHE A 110 -5.19 4.48 7.45
C PHE A 110 -5.05 4.46 8.96
N ASN A 111 -4.34 5.44 9.55
CA ASN A 111 -4.21 5.53 11.01
C ASN A 111 -5.58 5.72 11.71
N HIS A 112 -6.50 6.48 11.11
CA HIS A 112 -7.83 6.68 11.66
C HIS A 112 -8.70 5.42 11.52
N PHE A 113 -8.66 4.78 10.35
CA PHE A 113 -9.33 3.51 10.09
C PHE A 113 -8.86 2.42 11.06
N GLU A 114 -7.55 2.26 11.27
CA GLU A 114 -6.99 1.26 12.18
C GLU A 114 -7.39 1.50 13.64
N LYS A 115 -7.45 2.77 14.06
CA LYS A 115 -7.96 3.13 15.39
C LYS A 115 -9.43 2.73 15.54
N LEU A 116 -10.26 3.01 14.54
CA LEU A 116 -11.68 2.63 14.55
C LEU A 116 -11.87 1.12 14.50
N GLY A 117 -11.14 0.42 13.64
CA GLY A 117 -11.17 -1.04 13.55
C GLY A 117 -10.78 -1.71 14.86
N LYS A 118 -9.77 -1.19 15.56
CA LYS A 118 -9.40 -1.67 16.90
C LYS A 118 -10.46 -1.33 17.96
N GLN A 119 -10.99 -0.10 17.95
CA GLN A 119 -11.98 0.36 18.92
C GLN A 119 -13.32 -0.40 18.80
N LEU A 120 -13.76 -0.65 17.57
CA LEU A 120 -14.99 -1.36 17.25
C LEU A 120 -14.80 -2.88 17.10
N LYS A 121 -13.57 -3.38 17.36
CA LYS A 121 -13.19 -4.80 17.26
C LYS A 121 -13.59 -5.44 15.92
N TRP A 122 -13.35 -4.74 14.82
CA TRP A 122 -13.63 -5.26 13.49
C TRP A 122 -12.69 -6.43 13.16
N PRO A 123 -13.22 -7.53 12.61
CA PRO A 123 -12.42 -8.70 12.29
C PRO A 123 -11.50 -8.38 11.10
N ARG A 124 -10.21 -8.72 11.23
CA ARG A 124 -9.15 -8.20 10.35
C ARG A 124 -9.25 -8.71 8.91
N ASP A 125 -9.85 -9.88 8.72
CA ASP A 125 -10.22 -10.45 7.42
C ASP A 125 -11.22 -9.60 6.64
N LYS A 126 -12.02 -8.75 7.32
CA LYS A 126 -12.99 -7.85 6.68
C LYS A 126 -12.46 -6.44 6.44
N TRP A 127 -11.26 -6.12 6.92
CA TRP A 127 -10.71 -4.76 6.82
C TRP A 127 -10.47 -4.33 5.37
N SER A 128 -9.98 -5.22 4.51
CA SER A 128 -9.76 -4.98 3.09
C SER A 128 -11.07 -4.60 2.37
N ILE A 129 -12.15 -5.31 2.66
CA ILE A 129 -13.49 -5.05 2.08
C ILE A 129 -14.04 -3.71 2.57
N LEU A 130 -13.87 -3.39 3.86
CA LEU A 130 -14.34 -2.13 4.47
C LEU A 130 -13.63 -0.90 3.90
N ILE A 131 -12.31 -0.97 3.67
CA ILE A 131 -11.56 0.17 3.13
C ILE A 131 -11.81 0.36 1.63
N GLN A 132 -11.98 -0.74 0.87
CA GLN A 132 -12.20 -0.68 -0.57
C GLN A 132 -13.42 0.18 -0.92
N SER A 133 -14.51 0.07 -0.16
CA SER A 133 -15.73 0.84 -0.42
C SER A 133 -15.55 2.35 -0.27
N ASN A 134 -14.46 2.80 0.36
CA ASN A 134 -14.16 4.21 0.57
C ASN A 134 -13.06 4.73 -0.34
N PHE A 135 -12.32 3.87 -1.05
CA PHE A 135 -11.29 4.33 -1.97
C PHE A 135 -11.89 5.09 -3.15
N THR A 136 -11.22 6.16 -3.52
CA THR A 136 -11.57 7.00 -4.66
C THR A 136 -10.30 7.35 -5.44
N GLY A 137 -10.47 7.68 -6.73
CA GLY A 137 -9.38 8.13 -7.59
C GLY A 137 -8.25 7.12 -7.68
N LYS A 138 -7.03 7.57 -7.40
CA LYS A 138 -5.82 6.75 -7.58
C LYS A 138 -5.76 5.53 -6.66
N ALA A 139 -6.32 5.61 -5.45
CA ALA A 139 -6.35 4.46 -4.53
C ALA A 139 -7.20 3.30 -5.08
N GLN A 140 -8.29 3.63 -5.77
CA GLN A 140 -9.18 2.65 -6.38
C GLN A 140 -8.52 1.99 -7.60
N GLU A 141 -7.78 2.76 -8.41
CA GLU A 141 -6.98 2.23 -9.52
C GLU A 141 -5.91 1.25 -9.04
N VAL A 142 -5.17 1.62 -7.99
CA VAL A 142 -4.12 0.77 -7.39
C VAL A 142 -4.73 -0.51 -6.81
N TYR A 143 -5.85 -0.41 -6.09
CA TYR A 143 -6.54 -1.58 -5.56
C TYR A 143 -7.00 -2.53 -6.66
N SER A 144 -7.55 -1.99 -7.75
CA SER A 144 -8.05 -2.78 -8.89
C SER A 144 -6.93 -3.45 -9.69
N ALA A 145 -5.70 -2.94 -9.59
CA ALA A 145 -4.52 -3.53 -10.23
C ALA A 145 -3.85 -4.63 -9.39
N LEU A 146 -4.22 -4.79 -8.11
CA LEU A 146 -3.73 -5.88 -7.27
C LEU A 146 -4.37 -7.22 -7.67
N SER A 147 -3.66 -8.33 -7.41
CA SER A 147 -4.26 -9.66 -7.55
C SER A 147 -5.35 -9.87 -6.50
N ILE A 148 -6.23 -10.85 -6.73
CA ILE A 148 -7.33 -11.17 -5.82
C ILE A 148 -6.79 -11.57 -4.44
N GLU A 149 -5.68 -12.33 -4.39
CA GLU A 149 -5.05 -12.76 -3.15
C GLU A 149 -4.45 -11.57 -2.38
N ASP A 150 -3.82 -10.63 -3.09
CA ASP A 150 -3.23 -9.45 -2.48
C ASP A 150 -4.29 -8.42 -2.06
N SER A 151 -5.42 -8.35 -2.77
CA SER A 151 -6.53 -7.43 -2.48
C SER A 151 -7.33 -7.85 -1.24
N MET A 152 -7.26 -9.13 -0.84
CA MET A 152 -7.87 -9.64 0.38
C MET A 152 -7.05 -9.33 1.63
N ASP A 153 -5.73 -9.12 1.50
CA ASP A 153 -4.82 -8.80 2.59
C ASP A 153 -4.73 -7.29 2.83
N TYR A 154 -5.23 -6.84 3.99
CA TYR A 154 -5.20 -5.44 4.40
C TYR A 154 -3.78 -4.83 4.38
N ASP A 155 -2.77 -5.56 4.87
CA ASP A 155 -1.43 -5.01 5.05
C ASP A 155 -0.75 -4.80 3.68
N LYS A 156 -1.02 -5.70 2.72
CA LYS A 156 -0.58 -5.54 1.33
C LYS A 156 -1.29 -4.39 0.63
N VAL A 157 -2.61 -4.28 0.77
CA VAL A 157 -3.40 -3.18 0.20
C VAL A 157 -2.92 -1.83 0.74
N LYS A 158 -2.76 -1.72 2.06
CA LYS A 158 -2.23 -0.51 2.72
C LYS A 158 -0.87 -0.15 2.16
N LYS A 159 0.05 -1.11 2.06
CA LYS A 159 1.40 -0.88 1.54
C LYS A 159 1.38 -0.43 0.08
N ALA A 160 0.62 -1.10 -0.78
CA ALA A 160 0.53 -0.77 -2.20
C ALA A 160 -0.04 0.65 -2.42
N ILE A 161 -1.09 1.01 -1.68
CA ILE A 161 -1.69 2.34 -1.75
C ILE A 161 -0.73 3.39 -1.19
N LEU A 162 -0.15 3.17 0.00
CA LEU A 162 0.84 4.10 0.55
C LEU A 162 2.00 4.30 -0.42
N GLN A 163 2.55 3.22 -0.99
CA GLN A 163 3.58 3.32 -2.01
C GLN A 163 3.10 4.12 -3.22
N ALA A 164 1.92 3.86 -3.77
CA ALA A 164 1.41 4.61 -4.91
C ALA A 164 1.25 6.12 -4.65
N TYR A 165 0.95 6.52 -3.41
CA TYR A 165 0.84 7.94 -3.01
C TYR A 165 2.17 8.56 -2.54
N GLU A 166 3.04 7.79 -1.88
CA GLU A 166 4.42 8.17 -1.55
C GLU A 166 5.29 8.32 -2.80
N LEU A 167 5.03 7.51 -3.84
CA LEU A 167 5.79 7.48 -5.09
C LEU A 167 5.62 8.74 -5.96
N VAL A 168 4.86 9.75 -5.50
CA VAL A 168 4.76 11.01 -6.22
C VAL A 168 5.09 12.20 -5.32
N PRO A 169 6.36 12.39 -4.90
CA PRO A 169 6.83 13.67 -4.38
C PRO A 169 6.44 14.86 -5.28
N GLU A 170 6.40 14.59 -6.58
CA GLU A 170 5.96 15.52 -7.61
C GLU A 170 4.48 15.93 -7.48
N ALA A 171 3.59 15.06 -7.00
CA ALA A 171 2.18 15.40 -6.77
C ALA A 171 2.04 16.33 -5.57
N TYR A 172 2.78 16.08 -4.49
CA TYR A 172 2.82 16.99 -3.34
C TYR A 172 3.36 18.36 -3.72
N ARG A 173 4.45 18.40 -4.52
CA ARG A 173 4.99 19.63 -5.10
C ARG A 173 3.95 20.37 -5.94
N GLN A 174 3.27 19.67 -6.85
CA GLN A 174 2.26 20.28 -7.70
C GLN A 174 1.08 20.80 -6.89
N LYS A 175 0.60 20.08 -5.88
CA LYS A 175 -0.43 20.56 -4.94
C LYS A 175 0.04 21.83 -4.24
N PHE A 176 1.26 21.84 -3.69
CA PHE A 176 1.84 23.03 -3.08
C PHE A 176 1.88 24.22 -4.06
N ARG A 177 2.41 24.06 -5.28
CA ARG A 177 2.54 25.15 -6.26
C ARG A 177 1.19 25.62 -6.82
N LYS A 178 0.25 24.70 -7.03
CA LYS A 178 -1.09 24.98 -7.60
C LYS A 178 -2.11 25.43 -6.56
N TYR A 179 -1.90 25.19 -5.26
CA TYR A 179 -2.84 25.61 -4.22
C TYR A 179 -3.07 27.13 -4.25
N ARG A 180 -4.35 27.52 -4.36
CA ARG A 180 -4.85 28.91 -4.38
C ARG A 180 -5.86 29.07 -3.25
N LYS A 181 -5.96 30.28 -2.70
CA LYS A 181 -6.93 30.63 -1.67
C LYS A 181 -8.33 30.48 -2.24
N ALA A 182 -9.22 29.80 -1.51
CA ALA A 182 -10.65 29.78 -1.82
C ALA A 182 -11.33 31.05 -1.29
N ASP A 183 -12.42 31.47 -1.94
CA ASP A 183 -13.14 32.69 -1.56
C ASP A 183 -13.70 32.60 -0.13
N THR A 184 -14.13 31.40 0.27
CA THR A 184 -14.65 31.10 1.62
C THR A 184 -13.58 30.93 2.69
N GLN A 185 -12.29 30.86 2.32
CA GLN A 185 -11.19 30.57 3.24
C GLN A 185 -10.58 31.85 3.81
N THR A 186 -10.20 31.85 5.09
CA THR A 186 -9.42 32.97 5.67
C THR A 186 -7.95 32.93 5.23
N TYR A 187 -7.24 34.06 5.31
CA TYR A 187 -5.81 34.09 4.96
C TYR A 187 -4.95 33.25 5.92
N VAL A 188 -5.35 33.15 7.19
CA VAL A 188 -4.66 32.31 8.18
C VAL A 188 -4.80 30.83 7.82
N GLU A 189 -6.00 30.38 7.49
CA GLU A 189 -6.24 29.02 7.02
C GLU A 189 -5.50 28.73 5.71
N PHE A 190 -5.45 29.69 4.79
CA PHE A 190 -4.72 29.55 3.53
C PHE A 190 -3.22 29.34 3.78
N ALA A 191 -2.61 30.17 4.63
CA ALA A 191 -1.19 30.06 4.99
C ALA A 191 -0.89 28.70 5.65
N TYR A 192 -1.71 28.30 6.63
CA TYR A 192 -1.58 27.02 7.31
C TYR A 192 -1.65 25.82 6.35
N GLN A 193 -2.62 25.81 5.42
CA GLN A 193 -2.71 24.73 4.44
C GLN A 193 -1.54 24.75 3.46
N LYS A 194 -1.05 25.94 3.07
CA LYS A 194 0.11 26.11 2.19
C LYS A 194 1.38 25.54 2.82
N GLU A 195 1.63 25.86 4.08
CA GLU A 195 2.73 25.31 4.89
C GLU A 195 2.63 23.79 4.99
N ARG A 196 1.45 23.26 5.33
CA ARG A 196 1.22 21.83 5.41
C ARG A 196 1.49 21.10 4.08
N HIS A 197 1.15 21.69 2.94
CA HIS A 197 1.50 21.11 1.63
C HIS A 197 3.01 21.10 1.38
N PHE A 198 3.72 22.14 1.82
CA PHE A 198 5.17 22.23 1.72
C PHE A 198 5.87 21.19 2.60
N ASP A 199 5.50 21.10 3.89
CA ASP A 199 6.11 20.14 4.82
C ASP A 199 5.99 18.70 4.33
N ARG A 200 4.85 18.35 3.74
CA ARG A 200 4.63 17.03 3.15
C ARG A 200 5.51 16.77 1.95
N TRP A 201 5.70 17.78 1.10
CA TRP A 201 6.60 17.63 -0.03
C TRP A 201 8.04 17.40 0.47
N CYS A 202 8.48 18.16 1.47
CA CYS A 202 9.79 17.96 2.12
C CYS A 202 9.92 16.58 2.77
N ALA A 203 8.88 16.12 3.48
CA ALA A 203 8.84 14.80 4.10
C ALA A 203 8.89 13.66 3.07
N SER A 204 8.18 13.79 1.95
CA SER A 204 8.19 12.80 0.86
C SER A 204 9.57 12.62 0.22
N LYS A 205 10.40 13.68 0.23
CA LYS A 205 11.78 13.67 -0.24
C LYS A 205 12.80 13.39 0.88
N LYS A 206 12.34 13.09 2.11
CA LYS A 206 13.17 12.80 3.29
C LYS A 206 14.24 13.86 3.54
N ILE A 207 13.86 15.13 3.37
CA ILE A 207 14.77 16.28 3.53
C ILE A 207 15.03 16.49 5.02
N SER A 208 16.28 16.33 5.43
CA SER A 208 16.71 16.48 6.82
C SER A 208 17.69 17.63 7.04
N THR A 209 18.36 18.09 5.98
CA THR A 209 19.40 19.13 6.06
C THR A 209 19.11 20.30 5.12
N PHE A 210 19.62 21.48 5.47
CA PHE A 210 19.52 22.66 4.61
C PHE A 210 20.12 22.41 3.21
N ASP A 211 21.20 21.65 3.10
CA ASP A 211 21.79 21.34 1.79
C ASP A 211 20.83 20.49 0.94
N THR A 212 20.22 19.44 1.51
CA THR A 212 19.21 18.65 0.80
C THR A 212 17.99 19.47 0.36
N PHE A 213 17.59 20.45 1.18
CA PHE A 213 16.52 21.39 0.82
C PHE A 213 16.95 22.31 -0.33
N ARG A 214 18.15 22.88 -0.25
CA ARG A 214 18.72 23.71 -1.31
C ARG A 214 18.79 22.95 -2.63
N GLN A 215 19.26 21.70 -2.62
CA GLN A 215 19.30 20.85 -3.81
C GLN A 215 17.90 20.59 -4.37
N LEU A 216 16.90 20.30 -3.53
CA LEU A 216 15.51 20.14 -3.97
C LEU A 216 15.01 21.38 -4.73
N MET A 217 15.23 22.58 -4.17
CA MET A 217 14.79 23.84 -4.79
C MET A 217 15.52 24.10 -6.12
N LEU A 218 16.83 23.85 -6.17
CA LEU A 218 17.64 24.04 -7.38
C LEU A 218 17.23 23.07 -8.50
N VAL A 219 17.02 21.79 -8.16
CA VAL A 219 16.55 20.78 -9.11
C VAL A 219 15.15 21.12 -9.62
N GLU A 220 14.26 21.60 -8.76
CA GLU A 220 12.93 22.07 -9.19
C GLU A 220 13.05 23.19 -10.21
N GLU A 221 13.83 24.22 -9.91
CA GLU A 221 13.97 25.37 -10.80
C GLU A 221 14.65 24.98 -12.12
N PHE A 222 15.67 24.14 -12.07
CA PHE A 222 16.30 23.58 -13.27
C PHE A 222 15.28 22.85 -14.16
N LYS A 223 14.43 22.00 -13.57
CA LYS A 223 13.37 21.27 -14.29
C LYS A 223 12.32 22.18 -14.94
N ARG A 224 12.14 23.42 -14.46
CA ARG A 224 11.24 24.40 -15.09
C ARG A 224 11.85 25.10 -16.29
N CYS A 225 13.17 25.13 -16.37
CA CYS A 225 13.93 25.81 -17.42
C CYS A 225 14.28 24.91 -18.61
N VAL A 226 14.04 23.59 -18.52
CA VAL A 226 14.31 22.62 -19.58
C VAL A 226 13.04 22.29 -20.37
N ASN A 227 13.23 21.78 -21.59
CA ASN A 227 12.13 21.33 -22.44
C ASN A 227 11.38 20.14 -21.82
N ASP A 228 10.09 19.99 -22.15
CA ASP A 228 9.22 18.95 -21.60
C ASP A 228 9.77 17.52 -21.82
N ASP A 229 10.36 17.23 -22.99
CA ASP A 229 10.98 15.92 -23.28
C ASP A 229 12.11 15.56 -22.28
N ILE A 230 12.97 16.53 -21.99
CA ILE A 230 14.07 16.38 -21.02
C ILE A 230 13.49 16.27 -19.60
N LYS A 231 12.49 17.10 -19.30
CA LYS A 231 11.84 17.11 -17.98
C LYS A 231 11.22 15.75 -17.64
N THR A 232 10.51 15.12 -18.57
CA THR A 232 9.94 13.78 -18.39
C THR A 232 11.05 12.76 -18.08
N HIS A 233 12.14 12.78 -18.83
CA HIS A 233 13.29 11.90 -18.57
C HIS A 233 13.94 12.14 -17.20
N LEU A 234 14.03 13.40 -16.77
CA LEU A 234 14.56 13.77 -15.44
C LEU A 234 13.60 13.43 -14.30
N GLU A 235 12.31 13.27 -14.56
CA GLU A 235 11.32 12.80 -13.59
C GLU A 235 11.39 11.28 -13.42
N GLU A 236 11.70 10.54 -14.47
CA GLU A 236 11.87 9.07 -14.44
C GLU A 236 13.12 8.62 -13.67
N ASN A 237 14.25 9.32 -13.83
CA ASN A 237 15.55 8.91 -13.29
C ASN A 237 15.82 9.23 -11.81
N LYS A 238 14.85 9.84 -11.08
CA LYS A 238 14.90 10.10 -9.62
C LYS A 238 16.21 10.68 -9.04
N ALA A 239 16.94 11.50 -9.79
CA ALA A 239 18.14 12.18 -9.29
C ALA A 239 17.80 13.30 -8.29
N ASP A 240 18.57 13.40 -7.21
CA ASP A 240 18.33 14.35 -6.10
C ASP A 240 19.34 15.50 -6.04
N LYS A 241 20.47 15.42 -6.76
CA LYS A 241 21.50 16.46 -6.81
C LYS A 241 21.45 17.23 -8.13
N LEU A 242 21.65 18.55 -8.07
CA LEU A 242 21.64 19.39 -9.28
C LEU A 242 22.69 18.94 -10.32
N SER A 243 23.89 18.58 -9.87
CA SER A 243 24.97 18.14 -10.77
C SER A 243 24.62 16.87 -11.53
N GLU A 244 23.95 15.94 -10.86
CA GLU A 244 23.49 14.68 -11.44
C GLU A 244 22.35 14.91 -12.44
N VAL A 245 21.38 15.75 -12.07
CA VAL A 245 20.27 16.16 -12.95
C VAL A 245 20.79 16.86 -14.21
N ALA A 246 21.79 17.73 -14.08
CA ALA A 246 22.42 18.37 -15.24
C ALA A 246 23.13 17.36 -16.14
N THR A 247 23.87 16.40 -15.55
CA THR A 247 24.56 15.34 -16.30
C THR A 247 23.57 14.45 -17.05
N LEU A 248 22.44 14.08 -16.43
CA LEU A 248 21.37 13.33 -17.08
C LEU A 248 20.72 14.11 -18.23
N ALA A 249 20.53 15.42 -18.05
CA ALA A 249 20.00 16.27 -19.13
C ALA A 249 20.95 16.33 -20.33
N ASP A 250 22.27 16.41 -20.09
CA ASP A 250 23.28 16.35 -21.14
C ASP A 250 23.31 14.98 -21.83
N GLN A 251 23.24 13.89 -21.09
CA GLN A 251 23.16 12.53 -21.65
C GLN A 251 21.90 12.34 -22.52
N TYR A 252 20.75 12.81 -22.06
CA TYR A 252 19.52 12.79 -22.84
C TYR A 252 19.65 13.64 -24.10
N ALA A 253 20.20 14.85 -23.98
CA ALA A 253 20.45 15.71 -25.11
C ALA A 253 21.39 15.04 -26.13
N LEU A 254 22.45 14.37 -25.70
CA LEU A 254 23.37 13.67 -26.60
C LEU A 254 22.72 12.47 -27.29
N THR A 255 21.88 11.72 -26.61
CA THR A 255 21.24 10.51 -27.15
C THR A 255 20.03 10.82 -28.03
N HIS A 256 19.28 11.89 -27.73
CA HIS A 256 18.01 12.21 -28.40
C HIS A 256 18.11 13.40 -29.37
N LYS A 257 19.19 14.21 -29.35
CA LYS A 257 19.44 15.23 -30.40
C LYS A 257 19.81 14.61 -31.76
N PHE A 258 20.29 13.37 -31.81
CA PHE A 258 20.51 12.68 -33.10
C PHE A 258 19.20 12.34 -33.85
N SER A 259 18.04 12.40 -33.19
CA SER A 259 16.74 12.11 -33.81
C SER A 259 16.04 13.34 -34.40
N LYS A 260 16.61 14.55 -34.25
CA LYS A 260 16.10 15.80 -34.86
C LYS A 260 17.08 16.41 -35.89
N VAL A 261 17.95 15.60 -36.50
CA VAL A 261 18.66 16.01 -37.73
C VAL A 261 17.79 15.67 -38.93
N GLY A 262 16.91 16.60 -39.27
CA GLY A 262 16.03 16.48 -40.41
C GLY A 262 15.10 17.67 -40.56
N GLN A 263 15.62 18.90 -40.45
CA GLN A 263 15.10 20.11 -41.13
C GLN A 263 15.91 21.34 -40.72
N THR A 264 17.10 21.49 -41.31
CA THR A 264 17.70 22.80 -41.55
C THR A 264 18.24 22.81 -42.98
N GLU A 265 17.35 23.10 -43.95
CA GLU A 265 17.82 23.43 -45.30
C GLU A 265 18.48 24.81 -45.27
N ASN A 266 19.81 24.78 -45.20
CA ASN A 266 20.67 25.84 -45.67
C ASN A 266 20.65 25.80 -47.22
N LYS A 267 20.08 26.80 -47.90
CA LYS A 267 20.44 27.10 -49.30
C LYS A 267 21.07 28.47 -49.39
N GLY A 268 22.40 28.44 -49.31
CA GLY A 268 23.27 29.51 -49.74
C GLY A 268 23.14 29.77 -51.25
N GLN A 269 23.18 31.05 -51.55
CA GLN A 269 23.52 31.74 -52.80
C GLN A 269 24.16 30.89 -53.91
N PHE A 270 23.54 30.91 -55.09
CA PHE A 270 24.23 30.89 -56.37
C PHE A 270 23.65 31.98 -57.28
N SER A 271 24.41 33.06 -57.45
CA SER A 271 24.22 34.02 -58.54
C SER A 271 24.78 33.42 -59.83
N ARG A 272 23.99 33.44 -60.90
CA ARG A 272 24.48 33.44 -62.29
C ARG A 272 23.73 34.50 -63.12
N PRO A 273 24.40 35.17 -64.07
CA PRO A 273 23.95 36.47 -64.59
C PRO A 273 23.44 36.46 -66.05
N ASN A 274 22.73 37.55 -66.41
CA ASN A 274 22.49 38.09 -67.78
C ASN A 274 21.46 37.30 -68.64
N LYS A 275 20.63 37.86 -69.54
CA LYS A 275 20.61 39.13 -70.30
C LYS A 275 19.18 39.42 -70.85
N LYS A 276 19.01 40.68 -71.28
CA LYS A 276 17.85 41.49 -71.71
C LYS A 276 16.95 41.03 -72.90
N TYR A 277 15.87 41.82 -73.07
CA TYR A 277 14.99 42.15 -74.22
C TYR A 277 13.69 41.31 -74.28
N GLY A 278 12.48 41.81 -74.54
CA GLY A 278 11.96 43.13 -74.90
C GLY A 278 10.53 42.96 -75.45
N ASN A 279 9.63 43.88 -75.08
CA ASN A 279 8.45 44.39 -75.79
C ASN A 279 7.30 43.50 -76.37
N SER A 280 6.09 43.82 -75.89
CA SER A 280 4.85 44.20 -76.60
C SER A 280 3.96 43.22 -77.39
N SER A 281 2.65 43.29 -77.03
CA SER A 281 1.42 43.36 -77.86
C SER A 281 0.83 42.12 -78.55
N GLY A 282 -0.50 42.00 -78.53
CA GLY A 282 -1.33 41.15 -79.41
C GLY A 282 -2.39 40.30 -78.68
N THR A 283 -3.55 40.82 -78.24
CA THR A 283 -4.89 40.81 -78.90
C THR A 283 -5.51 39.44 -79.26
N THR A 284 -6.82 39.32 -78.96
CA THR A 284 -7.86 38.39 -79.50
C THR A 284 -7.80 36.92 -79.04
N GLY A 285 -8.88 36.19 -78.78
CA GLY A 285 -10.33 36.40 -78.80
C GLY A 285 -10.98 35.29 -77.96
N ASN A 286 -11.97 35.62 -77.13
CA ASN A 286 -13.39 35.27 -77.25
C ASN A 286 -13.74 33.86 -77.78
N SER A 287 -14.45 33.09 -76.93
CA SER A 287 -15.59 32.18 -77.21
C SER A 287 -15.89 31.49 -75.87
N GLY A 288 -16.98 31.82 -75.17
CA GLY A 288 -18.29 31.17 -75.36
C GLY A 288 -18.30 29.84 -74.60
N SER A 289 -19.24 29.49 -73.73
CA SER A 289 -20.59 30.00 -73.47
C SER A 289 -21.19 29.10 -72.39
N GLN A 290 -21.99 29.70 -71.48
CA GLN A 290 -23.29 29.25 -70.97
C GLN A 290 -23.37 27.85 -70.30
N SER A 291 -24.18 27.54 -69.29
CA SER A 291 -25.33 28.08 -68.55
C SER A 291 -25.74 26.87 -67.66
N GLY A 292 -26.34 26.90 -66.48
CA GLY A 292 -27.27 27.81 -65.80
C GLY A 292 -27.59 27.18 -64.43
N SER A 293 -27.80 27.98 -63.39
CA SER A 293 -29.09 28.18 -62.69
C SER A 293 -29.64 26.92 -62.00
N ILE A 294 -29.89 26.90 -60.68
CA ILE A 294 -31.03 27.57 -60.02
C ILE A 294 -30.73 27.73 -58.50
N SER A 295 -30.98 28.92 -57.95
CA SER A 295 -31.11 29.25 -56.52
C SER A 295 -32.58 29.04 -56.04
N PRO A 296 -32.93 29.01 -54.73
CA PRO A 296 -33.02 30.28 -53.96
C PRO A 296 -32.81 30.20 -52.42
N THR A 297 -32.28 31.31 -51.87
CA THR A 297 -32.64 32.01 -50.59
C THR A 297 -32.59 31.23 -49.24
N ASN A 298 -32.08 31.73 -48.11
CA ASN A 298 -31.85 33.10 -47.63
C ASN A 298 -30.93 33.13 -46.38
N SER A 299 -30.06 34.17 -46.31
CA SER A 299 -29.59 34.95 -45.12
C SER A 299 -29.21 34.26 -43.79
N GLY A 300 -28.06 34.51 -43.15
CA GLY A 300 -27.02 35.52 -43.40
C GLY A 300 -25.96 35.63 -42.28
N LYS A 301 -24.96 36.47 -42.57
CA LYS A 301 -23.84 37.00 -41.75
C LYS A 301 -22.58 36.12 -41.59
N LYS A 302 -21.64 36.27 -42.54
CA LYS A 302 -20.20 36.01 -42.33
C LYS A 302 -19.39 37.25 -42.75
N GLN A 303 -18.40 37.59 -41.92
CA GLN A 303 -17.53 38.75 -42.02
C GLN A 303 -16.51 38.63 -43.16
N PRO A 304 -16.03 39.75 -43.76
CA PRO A 304 -15.00 39.67 -44.77
C PRO A 304 -13.60 39.62 -44.15
N ASP A 305 -12.89 38.61 -44.61
CA ASP A 305 -11.46 38.32 -44.51
C ASP A 305 -10.58 39.53 -44.86
N SER A 306 -9.59 39.81 -44.01
CA SER A 306 -8.72 40.99 -44.09
C SER A 306 -7.23 40.59 -44.18
N SER A 307 -6.85 39.97 -45.29
CA SER A 307 -5.44 39.62 -45.57
C SER A 307 -4.70 40.64 -46.47
N ARG A 308 -5.08 41.92 -46.44
CA ARG A 308 -4.22 43.01 -46.97
C ARG A 308 -3.29 43.50 -45.87
N GLN A 309 -2.02 43.09 -45.93
CA GLN A 309 -0.91 43.66 -45.17
C GLN A 309 -0.88 45.19 -45.29
N ARG A 310 -1.51 45.90 -44.36
CA ARG A 310 -1.52 47.37 -44.30
C ARG A 310 -0.19 47.85 -43.72
N SER A 311 0.65 48.43 -44.56
CA SER A 311 1.75 49.31 -44.16
C SER A 311 1.19 50.65 -43.67
N CYS A 312 1.88 51.30 -42.73
CA CYS A 312 1.54 52.63 -42.26
C CYS A 312 1.51 53.63 -43.43
N GLY A 313 0.44 54.42 -43.57
CA GLY A 313 0.29 55.40 -44.66
C GLY A 313 1.19 56.63 -44.54
N TYR A 314 1.93 56.78 -43.44
CA TYR A 314 2.83 57.91 -43.21
C TYR A 314 4.32 57.52 -43.34
N CYS A 315 4.77 56.47 -42.63
CA CYS A 315 6.16 56.04 -42.67
C CYS A 315 6.41 54.80 -43.53
N HIS A 316 5.36 54.24 -44.16
CA HIS A 316 5.38 53.06 -45.03
C HIS A 316 5.95 51.77 -44.39
N LYS A 317 6.24 51.76 -43.08
CA LYS A 317 6.67 50.56 -42.35
C LYS A 317 5.48 49.63 -42.06
N LYS A 318 5.73 48.33 -42.10
CA LYS A 318 4.77 47.28 -41.72
C LYS A 318 4.70 47.17 -40.19
N ARG A 319 3.64 46.57 -39.64
CA ARG A 319 3.33 46.34 -38.19
C ARG A 319 2.58 47.41 -37.41
N HIS A 320 2.28 48.58 -37.98
CA HIS A 320 1.39 49.57 -37.33
C HIS A 320 0.58 50.33 -38.38
N THR A 321 -0.59 50.83 -38.00
CA THR A 321 -1.43 51.70 -38.84
C THR A 321 -0.97 53.15 -38.73
N THR A 322 -1.41 54.02 -39.65
CA THR A 322 -1.11 55.46 -39.62
C THR A 322 -1.48 56.13 -38.29
N ALA A 323 -2.51 55.63 -37.60
CA ALA A 323 -2.93 56.12 -36.29
C ALA A 323 -1.89 55.85 -35.18
N ASN A 324 -1.16 54.73 -35.28
CA ASN A 324 -0.18 54.29 -34.28
C ASN A 324 1.27 54.56 -34.76
N CYS A 325 1.46 55.53 -35.66
CA CYS A 325 2.78 55.84 -36.20
C CYS A 325 3.58 56.74 -35.25
N PHE A 326 4.63 56.18 -34.65
CA PHE A 326 5.52 56.88 -33.73
C PHE A 326 6.09 58.19 -34.31
N GLN A 327 6.45 58.20 -35.60
CA GLN A 327 6.96 59.41 -36.27
C GLN A 327 5.89 60.50 -36.39
N LEU A 328 4.64 60.13 -36.71
CA LEU A 328 3.52 61.09 -36.79
C LEU A 328 3.15 61.63 -35.41
N THR A 329 3.19 60.78 -34.37
CA THR A 329 2.93 61.17 -32.98
C THR A 329 3.98 62.17 -32.47
N ASN A 330 5.26 61.95 -32.78
CA ASN A 330 6.32 62.89 -32.41
C ASN A 330 6.20 64.22 -33.15
N LEU A 331 5.83 64.22 -34.44
CA LEU A 331 5.60 65.45 -35.19
C LEU A 331 4.40 66.27 -34.67
N ARG A 332 3.33 65.60 -34.22
CA ARG A 332 2.20 66.27 -33.56
C ARG A 332 2.60 66.88 -32.23
N ARG A 333 3.41 66.17 -31.43
CA ARG A 333 3.93 66.70 -30.16
C ARG A 333 4.86 67.91 -30.37
N LEU A 334 5.73 67.87 -31.36
CA LEU A 334 6.62 68.99 -31.68
C LEU A 334 5.85 70.22 -32.17
N LYS A 335 4.77 70.03 -32.97
CA LYS A 335 3.88 71.13 -33.36
C LYS A 335 3.06 71.71 -32.20
N GLN A 336 2.76 70.92 -31.17
CA GLN A 336 2.08 71.42 -29.96
C GLN A 336 3.01 72.22 -29.03
N LEU A 337 4.32 72.04 -29.12
CA LEU A 337 5.32 72.77 -28.33
C LEU A 337 5.86 74.04 -29.02
N GLN A 338 5.35 74.37 -30.22
CA GLN A 338 5.75 75.53 -31.02
C GLN A 338 4.54 76.38 -31.47
N MET A 339 3.49 76.45 -30.65
CA MET A 339 2.47 77.50 -30.79
C MET A 339 2.78 78.57 -29.72
N PRO A 340 2.84 79.87 -30.09
CA PRO A 340 3.22 80.95 -29.17
C PRO A 340 2.24 81.13 -28.01
#